data_AF-A0AAV5S092-F1
#
_entry.id   AF-A0AAV5S092-F1
#
_cell.length_a   1.000
_cell.length_b   1.000
_cell.length_c   1.000
_cell.angle_alpha   90.00
_cell.angle_beta   90.00
_cell.angle_gamma   90.00
#
_symmetry.space_group_name_H-M   'P 1'
#
loop_
_entity.id
_entity.type
_entity.pdbx_description
1 polymer ?
#
loop_
_entity_poly.entity_id
_entity_poly.type
_entity_poly.pdbx_seq_one_letter_code
_entity_poly.pdbx_strand_id
1 'polypeptide(L)'
;MNVLKALQKVIPKSETLGAVQVPSLFVSPEQFVKKPASKIRPGKTEHNNNISISELIKQHGHLVGKDSFYQKHIVKDYLSPFDKTPNFKRQDVSNDFDLERAKSLFKLKKDISQNINFQETQDEIFIKKILPFLTLPIEQHSPNWPLLTQNRNVRKVFPKDYYKEVPAVPDFNADPHAFEEYIGLLTHTTFHFRNSSSSNGVIPLLLRTLLHPMNETTRPYHTTETFNDMILFFYHKNDLASMRETFSLIKMSNCRPNLQTFNLMLMGLLQNSRNHSSPHEHRNIVFFLDQMTKNSVAPDSKTWEILFNFLQSKKGRSYYVERLTAHNVPVTTSLVIAILQKSDEIKTLSSAQLLGAFQQNGIKMDYPMFRFFVTSFLERNELDNALVTVQHIHSEALNGNDIDVRVTTDILNKFMCHFANSGNLALALQTFNTFTQEYHVRANETTFEMLFKALVRNGYGKNFPVVLQWIKDTRLKLTQSMRNNYWKVKADSIAKYNCKKVVSPEDTHHLSAMLREFKLPVGKKITYDTWRNANPAERKVLRYINCRPGRGEKTAAQKSQPLIKNNDTTKLRKVHYRHGIARSAIKHAEAKRIPYAENWYEALNSELKARGIISTEDTPHVNNN
;
A
#
# COMPACT_ATOMS: atom_id res chain seq x y z
N MET A 1 19.25 20.94 -22.25
CA MET A 1 17.96 20.99 -22.97
C MET A 1 16.81 20.98 -21.97
N ASN A 2 15.78 21.80 -22.21
CA ASN A 2 14.58 21.94 -21.38
C ASN A 2 13.75 20.65 -21.51
N VAL A 3 13.47 19.97 -20.39
CA VAL A 3 12.81 18.65 -20.39
C VAL A 3 11.41 18.76 -21.01
N LEU A 4 10.74 19.90 -20.85
CA LEU A 4 9.47 20.21 -21.51
C LEU A 4 9.59 20.37 -23.03
N LYS A 5 10.71 20.90 -23.54
CA LYS A 5 10.98 20.96 -24.99
C LYS A 5 11.29 19.58 -25.57
N ALA A 6 11.90 18.68 -24.78
CA ALA A 6 12.06 17.29 -25.16
C ALA A 6 10.71 16.58 -25.18
N LEU A 7 9.85 16.78 -24.17
CA LEU A 7 8.48 16.27 -24.15
C LEU A 7 7.64 16.77 -25.34
N GLN A 8 7.78 18.04 -25.75
CA GLN A 8 7.13 18.58 -26.96
C GLN A 8 7.56 17.90 -28.27
N LYS A 9 8.79 17.37 -28.35
CA LYS A 9 9.25 16.58 -29.52
C LYS A 9 8.79 15.13 -29.48
N VAL A 10 8.40 14.66 -28.29
CA VAL A 10 8.19 13.25 -27.95
C VAL A 10 6.71 12.90 -27.86
N ILE A 11 5.85 13.89 -27.58
CA ILE A 11 4.40 13.73 -27.57
C ILE A 11 3.91 14.05 -28.98
N PRO A 12 3.55 13.04 -29.81
CA PRO A 12 2.97 13.31 -31.11
C PRO A 12 1.72 14.18 -30.94
N LYS A 13 1.59 15.23 -31.76
CA LYS A 13 0.34 16.00 -31.87
C LYS A 13 -0.73 15.05 -32.39
N SER A 14 -1.56 14.58 -31.47
CA SER A 14 -2.72 13.71 -31.67
C SER A 14 -2.48 12.49 -32.56
N GLU A 15 -2.22 11.36 -31.92
CA GLU A 15 -3.00 10.14 -32.12
C GLU A 15 -2.92 9.35 -30.81
N THR A 16 -3.57 9.88 -29.78
CA THR A 16 -3.88 9.07 -28.60
C THR A 16 -4.86 8.03 -29.05
N LEU A 17 -4.37 6.81 -29.26
CA LEU A 17 -5.20 5.62 -29.40
C LEU A 17 -6.16 5.61 -28.22
N GLY A 18 -7.44 5.82 -28.52
CA GLY A 18 -8.50 5.84 -27.52
C GLY A 18 -8.39 4.57 -26.70
N ALA A 19 -8.41 4.70 -25.37
CA ALA A 19 -8.58 3.57 -24.50
C ALA A 19 -9.90 2.90 -24.91
N VAL A 20 -9.81 1.78 -25.64
CA VAL A 20 -10.97 0.92 -25.89
C VAL A 20 -11.53 0.58 -24.51
N GLN A 21 -12.78 0.97 -24.25
CA GLN A 21 -13.48 0.62 -23.02
C GLN A 21 -13.64 -0.90 -23.00
N VAL A 22 -12.72 -1.58 -22.34
CA VAL A 22 -12.87 -3.00 -22.03
C VAL A 22 -13.91 -3.09 -20.91
N PRO A 23 -14.97 -3.92 -21.04
CA PRO A 23 -15.91 -4.15 -19.96
C PRO A 23 -15.17 -4.51 -18.67
N SER A 24 -15.63 -4.02 -17.53
CA SER A 24 -15.05 -4.36 -16.23
C SER A 24 -15.98 -5.27 -15.44
N LEU A 25 -15.45 -6.37 -14.89
CA LEU A 25 -16.19 -7.28 -14.02
C LEU A 25 -15.81 -6.99 -12.58
N PHE A 26 -16.78 -6.59 -11.78
CA PHE A 26 -16.57 -6.42 -10.34
C PHE A 26 -16.68 -7.78 -9.65
N VAL A 27 -15.58 -8.22 -9.03
CA VAL A 27 -15.54 -9.46 -8.26
C VAL A 27 -15.73 -9.11 -6.79
N SER A 28 -16.84 -9.55 -6.20
CA SER A 28 -17.25 -9.22 -4.84
C SER A 28 -16.99 -10.40 -3.90
N PRO A 29 -16.46 -10.17 -2.68
CA PRO A 29 -16.32 -11.22 -1.64
C PRO A 29 -17.61 -12.01 -1.40
N GLU A 30 -18.78 -11.37 -1.54
CA GLU A 30 -20.10 -11.95 -1.37
C GLU A 30 -20.43 -13.05 -2.39
N GLN A 31 -19.80 -13.06 -3.57
CA GLN A 31 -19.98 -14.12 -4.58
C GLN A 31 -19.48 -15.48 -4.09
N PHE A 32 -18.53 -15.49 -3.14
CA PHE A 32 -17.94 -16.70 -2.57
C PHE A 32 -18.53 -17.08 -1.21
N VAL A 33 -19.57 -16.37 -0.75
CA VAL A 33 -20.23 -16.70 0.52
C VAL A 33 -21.29 -17.77 0.28
N LYS A 34 -21.04 -19.00 0.76
CA LYS A 34 -22.12 -19.99 0.93
C LYS A 34 -23.18 -19.39 1.86
N LYS A 35 -24.47 -19.46 1.50
CA LYS A 35 -25.58 -19.04 2.39
C LYS A 35 -25.34 -19.67 3.77
N PRO A 36 -25.43 -18.91 4.87
CA PRO A 36 -25.05 -19.43 6.17
C PRO A 36 -25.96 -20.61 6.53
N ALA A 37 -25.38 -21.81 6.60
CA ALA A 37 -25.82 -22.74 7.63
C ALA A 37 -25.70 -22.01 8.98
N SER A 38 -26.68 -22.24 9.85
CA SER A 38 -26.94 -21.58 11.13
C SER A 38 -25.74 -20.91 11.81
N LYS A 39 -25.98 -19.75 12.45
CA LYS A 39 -25.02 -19.03 13.29
C LYS A 39 -24.31 -19.98 14.27
N ILE A 40 -23.17 -20.53 13.87
CA ILE A 40 -22.24 -21.17 14.79
C ILE A 40 -21.63 -20.02 15.58
N ARG A 41 -22.11 -19.84 16.81
CA ARG A 41 -21.41 -19.03 17.81
C ARG A 41 -19.96 -19.49 17.80
N PRO A 42 -18.96 -18.59 17.83
CA PRO A 42 -17.58 -19.02 17.94
C PRO A 42 -17.50 -19.92 19.17
N GLY A 43 -17.27 -21.21 18.93
CA GLY A 43 -16.98 -22.15 20.00
C GLY A 43 -15.82 -21.54 20.75
N LYS A 44 -15.99 -21.32 22.05
CA LYS A 44 -14.84 -21.28 22.94
C LYS A 44 -14.12 -22.59 22.64
N THR A 45 -12.95 -22.52 22.01
CA THR A 45 -12.02 -23.63 22.07
C THR A 45 -11.70 -23.80 23.55
N GLU A 46 -12.40 -24.75 24.17
CA GLU A 46 -11.97 -25.35 25.43
C GLU A 46 -10.65 -26.07 25.12
N HIS A 47 -9.56 -25.31 25.18
CA HIS A 47 -8.28 -25.91 25.49
C HIS A 47 -8.26 -26.10 27.00
N ASN A 48 -8.60 -27.33 27.39
CA ASN A 48 -8.04 -27.94 28.58
C ASN A 48 -6.52 -27.90 28.46
N ASN A 49 -5.92 -26.82 28.95
CA ASN A 49 -4.59 -26.74 29.56
C ASN A 49 -4.42 -25.30 30.08
N ASN A 50 -4.48 -25.15 31.41
CA ASN A 50 -4.43 -23.89 32.15
C ASN A 50 -3.02 -23.24 32.14
N ILE A 51 -2.32 -23.29 31.01
CA ILE A 51 -0.98 -22.71 30.87
C ILE A 51 -1.14 -21.24 30.48
N SER A 52 -0.60 -20.35 31.30
CA SER A 52 -0.63 -18.92 30.98
C SER A 52 0.14 -18.64 29.69
N ILE A 53 -0.28 -17.66 28.87
CA ILE A 53 0.44 -17.26 27.64
C ILE A 53 1.93 -16.98 27.92
N SER A 54 2.24 -16.44 29.09
CA SER A 54 3.64 -16.15 29.47
C SER A 54 4.44 -17.41 29.74
N GLU A 55 3.82 -18.47 30.22
CA GLU A 55 4.44 -19.77 30.46
C GLU A 55 4.61 -20.57 29.18
N LEU A 56 3.62 -20.53 28.28
CA LEU A 56 3.70 -21.09 26.94
C LEU A 56 4.88 -20.49 26.15
N ILE A 57 5.05 -19.17 26.19
CA ILE A 57 6.20 -18.50 25.55
C ILE A 57 7.51 -18.83 26.25
N LYS A 58 7.52 -19.06 27.57
CA LYS A 58 8.73 -19.45 28.29
C LYS A 58 9.21 -20.84 27.85
N GLN A 59 8.28 -21.76 27.57
CA GLN A 59 8.57 -23.12 27.11
C GLN A 59 8.99 -23.15 25.62
N HIS A 60 8.24 -22.49 24.74
CA HIS A 60 8.42 -22.57 23.28
C HIS A 60 9.08 -21.32 22.66
N GLY A 61 9.59 -20.40 23.48
CA GLY A 61 10.15 -19.12 23.02
C GLY A 61 11.34 -19.27 22.08
N HIS A 62 12.07 -20.40 22.17
CA HIS A 62 13.16 -20.73 21.26
C HIS A 62 12.69 -20.98 19.82
N LEU A 63 11.42 -21.35 19.60
CA LEU A 63 10.84 -21.64 18.28
C LEU A 63 10.32 -20.39 17.55
N VAL A 64 9.86 -19.38 18.30
CA VAL A 64 9.10 -18.24 17.74
C VAL A 64 9.63 -16.87 18.14
N GLY A 65 10.50 -16.82 19.14
CA GLY A 65 11.04 -15.60 19.73
C GLY A 65 12.15 -14.98 18.90
N LYS A 66 12.81 -13.97 19.47
CA LYS A 66 13.98 -13.34 18.86
C LYS A 66 15.08 -14.40 18.65
N ASP A 67 15.73 -14.36 17.49
CA ASP A 67 16.83 -15.27 17.10
C ASP A 67 16.44 -16.73 16.84
N SER A 68 15.14 -17.07 16.89
CA SER A 68 14.60 -18.39 16.51
C SER A 68 14.66 -18.69 15.00
N PHE A 69 14.90 -17.67 14.16
CA PHE A 69 14.76 -17.75 12.71
C PHE A 69 13.41 -18.30 12.21
N TYR A 70 12.34 -18.22 13.01
CA TYR A 70 10.99 -18.74 12.73
C TYR A 70 10.52 -18.56 11.27
N GLN A 71 10.63 -17.33 10.74
CA GLN A 71 10.18 -17.04 9.36
C GLN A 71 11.02 -17.79 8.31
N LYS A 72 12.32 -18.00 8.55
CA LYS A 72 13.18 -18.78 7.65
C LYS A 72 12.84 -20.26 7.72
N HIS A 73 12.55 -20.79 8.91
CA HIS A 73 12.12 -22.18 9.08
C HIS A 73 10.81 -22.45 8.32
N ILE A 74 9.79 -21.59 8.44
CA ILE A 74 8.56 -21.74 7.67
C ILE A 74 8.79 -21.74 6.16
N VAL A 75 9.66 -20.84 5.68
CA VAL A 75 9.97 -20.78 4.25
C VAL A 75 10.76 -22.03 3.82
N LYS A 76 11.68 -22.52 4.65
CA LYS A 76 12.38 -23.78 4.40
C LYS A 76 11.39 -24.94 4.29
N ASP A 77 10.47 -25.07 5.24
CA ASP A 77 9.48 -26.16 5.26
C ASP A 77 8.58 -26.09 4.03
N TYR A 78 8.13 -24.88 3.66
CA TYR A 78 7.38 -24.62 2.43
C TYR A 78 8.14 -25.01 1.15
N LEU A 79 9.46 -24.80 1.10
CA LEU A 79 10.30 -25.11 -0.07
C LEU A 79 10.91 -26.52 -0.03
N SER A 80 10.77 -27.23 1.09
CA SER A 80 11.34 -28.56 1.30
C SER A 80 10.84 -29.64 0.33
N PRO A 81 9.58 -29.59 -0.20
CA PRO A 81 9.12 -30.57 -1.16
C PRO A 81 9.78 -30.46 -2.54
N PHE A 82 10.50 -29.37 -2.80
CA PHE A 82 11.22 -29.21 -4.06
C PHE A 82 12.62 -29.80 -3.94
N ASP A 83 12.96 -30.70 -4.87
CA ASP A 83 14.34 -31.14 -5.09
C ASP A 83 15.26 -29.93 -5.30
N LYS A 84 16.58 -30.11 -5.16
CA LYS A 84 17.62 -29.06 -5.25
C LYS A 84 17.64 -28.25 -6.56
N THR A 85 16.73 -28.49 -7.49
CA THR A 85 16.55 -27.75 -8.74
C THR A 85 15.09 -27.30 -8.89
N PRO A 86 14.79 -25.99 -8.80
CA PRO A 86 15.72 -24.87 -8.60
C PRO A 86 16.25 -24.79 -7.15
N ASN A 87 17.56 -24.53 -6.99
CA ASN A 87 18.17 -24.33 -5.67
C ASN A 87 17.70 -22.99 -5.08
N PHE A 88 16.75 -23.03 -4.17
CA PHE A 88 16.29 -21.84 -3.48
C PHE A 88 17.21 -21.55 -2.31
N LYS A 89 17.90 -20.39 -2.33
CA LYS A 89 18.76 -19.96 -1.21
C LYS A 89 18.06 -19.99 0.16
N ARG A 90 16.73 -19.83 0.21
CA ARG A 90 15.94 -19.86 1.46
C ARG A 90 15.61 -21.27 1.97
N GLN A 91 16.06 -22.33 1.30
CA GLN A 91 16.09 -23.70 1.84
C GLN A 91 17.18 -23.83 2.92
N ASP A 92 18.23 -23.03 2.84
CA ASP A 92 19.31 -22.98 3.85
C ASP A 92 19.00 -21.92 4.91
N VAL A 93 18.83 -22.36 6.16
CA VAL A 93 18.64 -21.45 7.30
C VAL A 93 20.00 -21.09 7.87
N SER A 94 20.52 -19.95 7.46
CA SER A 94 21.81 -19.42 7.92
C SER A 94 21.70 -17.97 8.39
N ASN A 95 22.55 -17.55 9.32
CA ASN A 95 22.61 -16.16 9.78
C ASN A 95 23.57 -15.30 8.94
N ASP A 96 23.31 -15.23 7.63
CA ASP A 96 24.22 -14.59 6.67
C ASP A 96 24.06 -13.06 6.58
N PHE A 97 23.26 -12.45 7.45
CA PHE A 97 23.03 -11.01 7.38
C PHE A 97 24.16 -10.25 8.06
N ASP A 98 25.12 -9.82 7.25
CA ASP A 98 26.20 -8.94 7.68
C ASP A 98 25.72 -7.48 7.79
N LEU A 99 25.38 -7.08 9.01
CA LEU A 99 24.89 -5.74 9.33
C LEU A 99 25.93 -4.66 9.02
N GLU A 100 27.22 -4.91 9.26
CA GLU A 100 28.28 -3.92 9.06
C GLU A 100 28.58 -3.74 7.58
N ARG A 101 28.63 -4.83 6.80
CA ARG A 101 28.70 -4.74 5.34
C ARG A 101 27.50 -4.00 4.77
N ALA A 102 26.28 -4.26 5.25
CA ALA A 102 25.08 -3.56 4.79
C ALA A 102 25.15 -2.04 5.09
N LYS A 103 25.60 -1.64 6.28
CA LYS A 103 25.82 -0.23 6.64
C LYS A 103 26.91 0.42 5.79
N SER A 104 28.03 -0.26 5.56
CA SER A 104 29.12 0.22 4.71
C SER A 104 28.69 0.40 3.25
N LEU A 105 27.98 -0.58 2.69
CA LEU A 105 27.40 -0.48 1.35
C LEU A 105 26.38 0.66 1.25
N PHE A 106 25.56 0.86 2.29
CA PHE A 106 24.63 1.98 2.34
C PHE A 106 25.36 3.33 2.32
N LYS A 107 26.41 3.48 3.15
CA LYS A 107 27.22 4.70 3.16
C LYS A 107 27.88 4.93 1.81
N LEU A 108 28.50 3.89 1.24
CA LEU A 108 29.09 3.96 -0.10
C LEU A 108 28.06 4.35 -1.17
N LYS A 109 26.87 3.76 -1.16
CA LYS A 109 25.77 4.10 -2.10
C LYS A 109 25.33 5.56 -1.93
N LYS A 110 25.29 6.06 -0.69
CA LYS A 110 24.96 7.46 -0.40
C LYS A 110 26.03 8.40 -0.93
N ASP A 111 27.30 8.12 -0.67
CA ASP A 111 28.43 8.94 -1.13
C ASP A 111 28.52 8.94 -2.66
N ILE A 112 28.34 7.76 -3.29
CA ILE A 112 28.18 7.61 -4.74
C ILE A 112 27.03 8.45 -5.28
N SER A 113 25.87 8.44 -4.62
CA SER A 113 24.69 9.18 -5.06
C SER A 113 24.84 10.71 -4.95
N GLN A 114 25.92 11.21 -4.34
CA GLN A 114 26.20 12.64 -4.27
C GLN A 114 27.16 13.11 -5.38
N ASN A 115 27.91 12.20 -6.01
CA ASN A 115 28.88 12.53 -7.05
C ASN A 115 28.26 12.43 -8.45
N ILE A 116 28.08 13.59 -9.10
CA ILE A 116 27.45 13.71 -10.42
C ILE A 116 28.20 12.89 -11.50
N ASN A 117 29.53 12.98 -11.55
CA ASN A 117 30.34 12.28 -12.57
C ASN A 117 30.20 10.76 -12.45
N PHE A 118 30.12 10.25 -11.22
CA PHE A 118 29.92 8.82 -10.99
C PHE A 118 28.51 8.37 -11.40
N GLN A 119 27.48 9.17 -11.10
CA GLN A 119 26.12 8.88 -11.56
C GLN A 119 26.05 8.80 -13.08
N GLU A 120 26.68 9.75 -13.80
CA GLU A 120 26.72 9.73 -15.26
C GLU A 120 27.40 8.48 -15.80
N THR A 121 28.55 8.11 -15.21
CA THR A 121 29.30 6.90 -15.61
C THR A 121 28.48 5.62 -15.35
N GLN A 122 27.79 5.53 -14.21
CA GLN A 122 26.93 4.38 -13.89
C GLN A 122 25.74 4.28 -14.83
N ASP A 123 25.08 5.40 -15.12
CA ASP A 123 23.97 5.44 -16.08
C ASP A 123 24.44 5.06 -17.48
N GLU A 124 25.62 5.51 -17.92
CA GLU A 124 26.19 5.13 -19.22
C GLU A 124 26.43 3.62 -19.32
N ILE A 125 27.09 3.04 -18.31
CA ILE A 125 27.33 1.59 -18.24
C ILE A 125 26.01 0.82 -18.20
N PHE A 126 25.04 1.30 -17.42
CA PHE A 126 23.73 0.68 -17.30
C PHE A 126 22.99 0.70 -18.63
N ILE A 127 22.88 1.87 -19.28
CA ILE A 127 22.21 2.03 -20.58
C ILE A 127 22.86 1.15 -21.64
N LYS A 128 24.20 1.13 -21.72
CA LYS A 128 24.95 0.28 -22.66
C LYS A 128 24.64 -1.21 -22.48
N LYS A 129 24.39 -1.67 -21.24
CA LYS A 129 24.06 -3.06 -20.95
C LYS A 129 22.61 -3.42 -21.26
N ILE A 130 21.66 -2.52 -21.03
CA ILE A 130 20.23 -2.82 -21.22
C ILE A 130 19.77 -2.59 -22.65
N LEU A 131 20.35 -1.61 -23.36
CA LEU A 131 19.88 -1.19 -24.68
C LEU A 131 19.83 -2.35 -25.70
N PRO A 132 20.83 -3.26 -25.78
CA PRO A 132 20.75 -4.40 -26.69
C PRO A 132 19.47 -5.22 -26.52
N PHE A 133 19.03 -5.47 -25.28
CA PHE A 133 17.80 -6.25 -25.02
C PHE A 133 16.52 -5.49 -25.39
N LEU A 134 16.57 -4.16 -25.38
CA LEU A 134 15.42 -3.32 -25.71
C LEU A 134 15.24 -3.12 -27.22
N THR A 135 16.30 -3.33 -28.00
CA THR A 135 16.34 -3.04 -29.44
C THR A 135 16.41 -4.29 -30.31
N LEU A 136 16.35 -5.49 -29.73
CA LEU A 136 16.35 -6.73 -30.50
C LEU A 136 15.10 -6.78 -31.40
N PRO A 137 15.27 -6.92 -32.73
CA PRO A 137 14.15 -7.21 -33.61
C PRO A 137 13.72 -8.65 -33.33
N ILE A 138 12.57 -8.83 -32.70
CA ILE A 138 11.98 -10.16 -32.54
C ILE A 138 11.40 -10.52 -33.90
N GLU A 139 11.97 -11.53 -34.56
CA GLU A 139 11.63 -12.01 -35.92
C GLU A 139 10.18 -12.57 -36.07
N GLN A 140 9.26 -12.22 -35.17
CA GLN A 140 7.88 -12.70 -35.15
C GLN A 140 6.83 -11.59 -34.92
N HIS A 141 7.20 -10.32 -35.07
CA HIS A 141 6.19 -9.27 -35.07
C HIS A 141 5.40 -9.28 -36.38
N SER A 142 4.17 -9.77 -36.31
CA SER A 142 3.14 -9.46 -37.31
C SER A 142 3.15 -7.94 -37.59
N PRO A 143 2.98 -7.47 -38.84
CA PRO A 143 3.13 -6.06 -39.23
C PRO A 143 2.18 -5.10 -38.50
N ASN A 144 1.18 -5.65 -37.82
CA ASN A 144 0.36 -4.94 -36.87
C ASN A 144 1.06 -4.97 -35.52
N TRP A 145 1.85 -3.94 -35.21
CA TRP A 145 1.95 -3.47 -33.83
C TRP A 145 0.55 -3.54 -33.23
N PRO A 146 0.28 -4.37 -32.22
CA PRO A 146 -1.04 -4.36 -31.70
C PRO A 146 -1.11 -3.11 -30.82
N LEU A 147 -1.77 -2.12 -31.39
CA LEU A 147 -2.92 -1.44 -30.80
C LEU A 147 -3.75 -2.25 -29.77
N LEU A 148 -3.52 -3.54 -29.56
CA LEU A 148 -4.26 -4.48 -28.72
C LEU A 148 -3.37 -5.63 -28.21
N THR A 149 -2.49 -5.38 -27.23
CA THR A 149 -2.40 -6.35 -26.10
C THR A 149 -3.13 -5.78 -24.89
N GLN A 150 -4.24 -5.09 -25.16
CA GLN A 150 -5.43 -5.44 -24.41
C GLN A 150 -5.72 -6.88 -24.78
N ASN A 151 -5.31 -7.84 -23.95
CA ASN A 151 -6.16 -9.01 -23.82
C ASN A 151 -7.57 -8.45 -23.71
N ARG A 152 -8.46 -8.81 -24.64
CA ARG A 152 -9.91 -8.53 -24.57
C ARG A 152 -10.52 -9.35 -23.42
N ASN A 153 -9.82 -9.42 -22.29
CA ASN A 153 -10.26 -10.00 -21.05
C ASN A 153 -10.88 -8.86 -20.27
N VAL A 154 -12.12 -9.08 -19.87
CA VAL A 154 -12.87 -8.19 -19.00
C VAL A 154 -11.99 -7.77 -17.82
N ARG A 155 -11.80 -6.46 -17.63
CA ARG A 155 -10.93 -5.95 -16.57
C ARG A 155 -11.55 -6.30 -15.22
N LYS A 156 -10.96 -7.23 -14.48
CA LYS A 156 -11.41 -7.56 -13.13
C LYS A 156 -11.14 -6.39 -12.19
N VAL A 157 -12.17 -5.99 -11.45
CA VAL A 157 -12.09 -4.91 -10.45
C VAL A 157 -12.43 -5.51 -9.10
N PHE A 158 -11.52 -5.34 -8.16
CA PHE A 158 -11.65 -5.86 -6.80
C PHE A 158 -11.86 -4.71 -5.80
N PRO A 159 -12.59 -4.95 -4.69
CA PRO A 159 -12.65 -3.98 -3.61
C PRO A 159 -11.26 -3.77 -3.00
N LYS A 160 -10.86 -2.52 -2.77
CA LYS A 160 -9.55 -2.22 -2.17
C LYS A 160 -9.43 -2.66 -0.71
N ASP A 161 -10.49 -2.45 0.07
CA ASP A 161 -10.53 -2.66 1.51
C ASP A 161 -11.75 -3.53 1.87
N TYR A 162 -11.53 -4.60 2.64
CA TYR A 162 -12.60 -5.47 3.15
C TYR A 162 -12.42 -5.75 4.65
N TYR A 163 -13.52 -5.64 5.39
CA TYR A 163 -13.51 -5.60 6.86
C TYR A 163 -14.12 -6.84 7.53
N LYS A 164 -14.73 -7.74 6.75
CA LYS A 164 -15.23 -9.03 7.24
C LYS A 164 -14.16 -10.12 7.03
N GLU A 165 -14.50 -11.32 7.48
CA GLU A 165 -13.64 -12.50 7.32
C GLU A 165 -13.42 -12.85 5.84
N VAL A 166 -12.27 -13.45 5.52
CA VAL A 166 -11.92 -13.97 4.20
C VAL A 166 -13.01 -14.97 3.76
N PRO A 167 -13.56 -14.86 2.53
CA PRO A 167 -14.56 -15.80 2.04
C PRO A 167 -14.05 -17.24 2.02
N ALA A 168 -14.97 -18.19 2.11
CA ALA A 168 -14.64 -19.61 2.03
C ALA A 168 -13.97 -19.95 0.70
N VAL A 169 -13.07 -20.94 0.71
CA VAL A 169 -12.44 -21.47 -0.49
C VAL A 169 -13.55 -22.11 -1.35
N PRO A 170 -13.72 -21.66 -2.61
CA PRO A 170 -14.69 -22.22 -3.53
C PRO A 170 -14.36 -23.68 -3.88
N ASP A 171 -15.37 -24.42 -4.34
CA ASP A 171 -15.12 -25.70 -4.99
C ASP A 171 -14.67 -25.45 -6.43
N PHE A 172 -13.36 -25.53 -6.67
CA PHE A 172 -12.76 -25.29 -7.98
C PHE A 172 -13.08 -26.38 -9.01
N ASN A 173 -13.52 -27.57 -8.56
CA ASN A 173 -13.99 -28.60 -9.48
C ASN A 173 -15.34 -28.22 -10.09
N ALA A 174 -16.21 -27.58 -9.31
CA ALA A 174 -17.51 -27.11 -9.76
C ALA A 174 -17.40 -25.86 -10.65
N ASP A 175 -16.50 -24.93 -10.32
CA ASP A 175 -16.22 -23.73 -11.13
C ASP A 175 -14.71 -23.46 -11.22
N PRO A 176 -14.05 -23.91 -12.30
CA PRO A 176 -12.63 -23.65 -12.54
C PRO A 176 -12.28 -22.16 -12.65
N HIS A 177 -13.19 -21.31 -13.15
CA HIS A 177 -12.93 -19.87 -13.32
C HIS A 177 -12.88 -19.14 -11.96
N ALA A 178 -13.59 -19.67 -10.95
CA ALA A 178 -13.54 -19.16 -9.59
C ALA A 178 -12.13 -19.18 -8.99
N PHE A 179 -11.22 -20.07 -9.44
CA PHE A 179 -9.86 -20.13 -8.92
C PHE A 179 -9.10 -18.83 -9.18
N GLU A 180 -9.07 -18.37 -10.43
CA GLU A 180 -8.37 -17.13 -10.79
C GLU A 180 -9.00 -15.91 -10.12
N GLU A 181 -10.34 -15.85 -10.06
CA GLU A 181 -11.05 -14.76 -9.40
C GLU A 181 -10.82 -14.72 -7.88
N TYR A 182 -10.74 -15.88 -7.23
CA TYR A 182 -10.47 -16.00 -5.82
C TYR A 182 -9.01 -15.60 -5.50
N ILE A 183 -8.03 -16.03 -6.29
CA ILE A 183 -6.64 -15.58 -6.16
C ILE A 183 -6.53 -14.07 -6.37
N GLY A 184 -7.19 -13.53 -7.41
CA GLY A 184 -7.28 -12.09 -7.65
C GLY A 184 -7.89 -11.35 -6.46
N LEU A 185 -8.97 -11.88 -5.88
CA LEU A 185 -9.60 -11.28 -4.70
C LEU A 185 -8.63 -11.23 -3.50
N LEU A 186 -7.94 -12.33 -3.21
CA LEU A 186 -6.98 -12.43 -2.10
C LEU A 186 -5.78 -11.48 -2.24
N THR A 187 -5.36 -11.21 -3.48
CA THR A 187 -4.14 -10.44 -3.79
C THR A 187 -4.40 -8.94 -3.97
N HIS A 188 -5.54 -8.57 -4.55
CA HIS A 188 -5.92 -7.17 -4.83
C HIS A 188 -6.75 -6.51 -3.72
N THR A 189 -7.35 -7.31 -2.81
CA THR A 189 -8.13 -6.80 -1.66
C THR A 189 -7.33 -6.81 -0.37
N THR A 190 -7.38 -5.72 0.40
CA THR A 190 -6.83 -5.68 1.76
C THR A 190 -7.88 -6.14 2.78
N PHE A 191 -7.71 -7.37 3.28
CA PHE A 191 -8.52 -7.96 4.34
C PHE A 191 -8.00 -7.55 5.71
N HIS A 192 -8.75 -6.67 6.38
CA HIS A 192 -8.39 -6.11 7.69
C HIS A 192 -8.75 -7.04 8.85
N PHE A 193 -9.76 -7.89 8.70
CA PHE A 193 -10.17 -8.82 9.73
C PHE A 193 -9.01 -9.74 10.12
N ARG A 194 -8.68 -9.77 11.42
CA ARG A 194 -7.57 -10.54 12.02
C ARG A 194 -6.20 -10.36 11.32
N ASN A 195 -5.98 -9.23 10.65
CA ASN A 195 -4.77 -8.94 9.86
C ASN A 195 -4.47 -10.00 8.78
N SER A 196 -5.51 -10.50 8.12
CA SER A 196 -5.41 -11.59 7.13
C SER A 196 -4.45 -11.29 5.98
N SER A 197 -4.45 -10.06 5.44
CA SER A 197 -3.53 -9.64 4.39
C SER A 197 -2.14 -9.21 4.90
N SER A 198 -1.84 -9.26 6.19
CA SER A 198 -0.49 -8.91 6.69
C SER A 198 0.55 -9.94 6.25
N SER A 199 1.85 -9.62 6.29
CA SER A 199 2.91 -10.55 5.85
C SER A 199 2.94 -11.87 6.62
N ASN A 200 2.46 -11.88 7.87
CA ASN A 200 2.28 -13.08 8.71
C ASN A 200 0.78 -13.45 8.87
N GLY A 201 -0.08 -12.94 7.99
CA GLY A 201 -1.50 -13.24 7.99
C GLY A 201 -1.79 -14.57 7.30
N VAL A 202 -3.06 -14.96 7.28
CA VAL A 202 -3.50 -16.21 6.65
C VAL A 202 -3.40 -16.16 5.13
N ILE A 203 -3.55 -14.99 4.50
CA ILE A 203 -3.58 -14.86 3.04
C ILE A 203 -2.25 -15.26 2.39
N PRO A 204 -1.07 -14.78 2.85
CA PRO A 204 0.20 -15.29 2.33
C PRO A 204 0.38 -16.80 2.48
N LEU A 205 -0.22 -17.43 3.49
CA LEU A 205 -0.15 -18.88 3.70
C LEU A 205 -1.12 -19.61 2.76
N LEU A 206 -2.33 -19.09 2.62
CA LEU A 206 -3.36 -19.60 1.71
C LEU A 206 -2.88 -19.52 0.25
N LEU A 207 -2.33 -18.38 -0.18
CA LEU A 207 -1.74 -18.22 -1.52
C LEU A 207 -0.61 -19.23 -1.76
N ARG A 208 0.30 -19.39 -0.78
CA ARG A 208 1.38 -20.39 -0.87
C ARG A 208 0.86 -21.81 -0.99
N THR A 209 -0.23 -22.15 -0.31
CA THR A 209 -0.83 -23.49 -0.33
C THR A 209 -1.59 -23.75 -1.64
N LEU A 210 -2.41 -22.79 -2.07
CA LEU A 210 -3.25 -22.91 -3.28
C LEU A 210 -2.40 -22.89 -4.56
N LEU A 211 -1.28 -22.16 -4.57
CA LEU A 211 -0.37 -22.07 -5.73
C LEU A 211 0.89 -22.93 -5.57
N HIS A 212 0.90 -23.89 -4.63
CA HIS A 212 2.01 -24.83 -4.52
C HIS A 212 1.97 -25.83 -5.69
N PRO A 213 3.06 -26.01 -6.47
CA PRO A 213 3.09 -26.94 -7.61
C PRO A 213 2.77 -28.41 -7.23
N MET A 214 3.06 -28.82 -6.00
CA MET A 214 2.72 -30.18 -5.51
C MET A 214 1.29 -30.31 -4.97
N ASN A 215 0.49 -29.24 -4.99
CA ASN A 215 -0.92 -29.34 -4.60
C ASN A 215 -1.75 -29.88 -5.79
N GLU A 216 -1.95 -31.20 -5.83
CA GLU A 216 -2.66 -31.86 -6.92
C GLU A 216 -4.09 -31.36 -7.14
N THR A 217 -4.73 -30.88 -6.07
CA THR A 217 -6.13 -30.39 -6.14
C THR A 217 -6.24 -29.08 -6.91
N THR A 218 -5.25 -28.18 -6.79
CA THR A 218 -5.31 -26.85 -7.40
C THR A 218 -4.38 -26.69 -8.60
N ARG A 219 -3.38 -27.57 -8.76
CA ARG A 219 -2.40 -27.54 -9.86
C ARG A 219 -3.02 -27.42 -11.25
N PRO A 220 -4.13 -28.11 -11.60
CA PRO A 220 -4.76 -27.98 -12.92
C PRO A 220 -5.28 -26.57 -13.24
N TYR A 221 -5.53 -25.75 -12.22
CA TYR A 221 -6.08 -24.39 -12.36
C TYR A 221 -5.01 -23.30 -12.31
N HIS A 222 -3.73 -23.66 -12.20
CA HIS A 222 -2.64 -22.68 -12.18
C HIS A 222 -2.52 -22.01 -13.55
N THR A 223 -2.42 -20.69 -13.55
CA THR A 223 -2.20 -19.89 -14.75
C THR A 223 -1.09 -18.89 -14.51
N THR A 224 -0.50 -18.35 -15.59
CA THR A 224 0.46 -17.25 -15.45
C THR A 224 -0.13 -16.06 -14.71
N GLU A 225 -1.45 -15.82 -14.82
CA GLU A 225 -2.10 -14.68 -14.17
C GLU A 225 -2.23 -14.88 -12.65
N THR A 226 -2.57 -16.07 -12.17
CA THR A 226 -2.62 -16.33 -10.72
C THR A 226 -1.26 -16.18 -10.05
N PHE A 227 -0.18 -16.55 -10.75
CA PHE A 227 1.17 -16.26 -10.28
C PHE A 227 1.55 -14.78 -10.37
N ASN A 228 1.13 -14.06 -11.41
CA ASN A 228 1.32 -12.60 -11.51
C ASN A 228 0.64 -11.87 -10.34
N ASP A 229 -0.57 -12.28 -9.97
CA ASP A 229 -1.31 -11.79 -8.82
C ASP A 229 -0.56 -12.05 -7.50
N MET A 230 0.00 -13.25 -7.33
CA MET A 230 0.83 -13.58 -6.16
C MET A 230 2.13 -12.76 -6.12
N ILE A 231 2.79 -12.53 -7.27
CA ILE A 231 3.97 -11.65 -7.36
C ILE A 231 3.59 -10.21 -7.00
N LEU A 232 2.45 -9.71 -7.50
CA LEU A 232 1.94 -8.37 -7.18
C LEU A 232 1.64 -8.23 -5.68
N PHE A 233 1.06 -9.26 -5.06
CA PHE A 233 0.82 -9.28 -3.62
C PHE A 233 2.13 -9.13 -2.83
N PHE A 234 3.18 -9.90 -3.17
CA PHE A 234 4.48 -9.79 -2.49
C PHE A 234 5.23 -8.50 -2.82
N TYR A 235 5.06 -7.95 -4.03
CA TYR A 235 5.54 -6.62 -4.39
C TYR A 235 4.97 -5.55 -3.44
N HIS A 236 3.66 -5.57 -3.18
CA HIS A 236 3.04 -4.66 -2.20
C HIS A 236 3.53 -4.86 -0.76
N LYS A 237 4.10 -6.03 -0.43
CA LYS A 237 4.75 -6.31 0.86
C LYS A 237 6.25 -5.99 0.88
N ASN A 238 6.82 -5.54 -0.23
CA ASN A 238 8.26 -5.33 -0.40
C ASN A 238 9.07 -6.62 -0.11
N ASP A 239 8.52 -7.78 -0.47
CA ASP A 239 9.16 -9.10 -0.31
C ASP A 239 9.68 -9.61 -1.65
N LEU A 240 10.79 -9.03 -2.10
CA LEU A 240 11.44 -9.40 -3.37
C LEU A 240 11.86 -10.88 -3.39
N ALA A 241 12.17 -11.45 -2.23
CA ALA A 241 12.58 -12.84 -2.16
C ALA A 241 11.40 -13.76 -2.51
N SER A 242 10.19 -13.49 -1.98
CA SER A 242 9.02 -14.28 -2.36
C SER A 242 8.55 -14.02 -3.78
N MET A 243 8.74 -12.81 -4.32
CA MET A 243 8.53 -12.57 -5.76
C MET A 243 9.41 -13.49 -6.62
N ARG A 244 10.69 -13.66 -6.27
CA ARG A 244 11.63 -14.54 -7.02
C ARG A 244 11.28 -16.02 -6.90
N GLU A 245 10.80 -16.43 -5.73
CA GLU A 245 10.27 -17.79 -5.55
C GLU A 245 9.06 -18.02 -6.44
N THR A 246 8.05 -17.16 -6.36
CA THR A 246 6.85 -17.26 -7.20
C THR A 246 7.21 -17.27 -8.68
N PHE A 247 8.16 -16.45 -9.13
CA PHE A 247 8.68 -16.50 -10.50
C PHE A 247 9.26 -17.87 -10.89
N SER A 248 9.93 -18.56 -9.95
CA SER A 248 10.47 -19.90 -10.19
C SER A 248 9.35 -20.95 -10.21
N LEU A 249 8.32 -20.79 -9.37
CA LEU A 249 7.15 -21.68 -9.33
C LEU A 249 6.36 -21.67 -10.64
N ILE A 250 6.32 -20.54 -11.36
CA ILE A 250 5.68 -20.47 -12.71
C ILE A 250 6.22 -21.58 -13.62
N LYS A 251 7.55 -21.77 -13.66
CA LYS A 251 8.19 -22.80 -14.49
C LYS A 251 7.87 -24.21 -13.98
N MET A 252 7.81 -24.40 -12.66
CA MET A 252 7.50 -25.70 -12.03
C MET A 252 6.05 -26.13 -12.26
N SER A 253 5.12 -25.17 -12.36
CA SER A 253 3.72 -25.40 -12.72
C SER A 253 3.48 -25.41 -14.23
N ASN A 254 4.52 -25.58 -15.06
CA ASN A 254 4.45 -25.59 -16.53
C ASN A 254 3.78 -24.35 -17.16
N CYS A 255 3.74 -23.23 -16.43
CA CYS A 255 3.25 -21.95 -16.93
C CYS A 255 4.38 -21.17 -17.59
N ARG A 256 4.05 -20.28 -18.53
CA ARG A 256 5.03 -19.43 -19.22
C ARG A 256 4.97 -17.99 -18.69
N PRO A 257 6.08 -17.41 -18.21
CA PRO A 257 6.13 -16.00 -17.84
C PRO A 257 5.73 -15.10 -19.01
N ASN A 258 4.96 -14.05 -18.72
CA ASN A 258 4.52 -13.08 -19.72
C ASN A 258 5.08 -11.67 -19.43
N LEU A 259 4.72 -10.68 -20.26
CA LEU A 259 5.16 -9.29 -20.10
C LEU A 259 4.88 -8.72 -18.71
N GLN A 260 3.70 -9.00 -18.15
CA GLN A 260 3.32 -8.58 -16.80
C GLN A 260 4.22 -9.21 -15.74
N THR A 261 4.56 -10.50 -15.87
CA THR A 261 5.50 -11.18 -14.98
C THR A 261 6.84 -10.46 -14.91
N PHE A 262 7.45 -10.16 -16.07
CA PHE A 262 8.76 -9.50 -16.12
C PHE A 262 8.70 -8.05 -15.63
N ASN A 263 7.66 -7.30 -16.01
CA ASN A 263 7.46 -5.94 -15.52
C ASN A 263 7.30 -5.90 -13.99
N LEU A 264 6.56 -6.85 -13.39
CA LEU A 264 6.45 -6.97 -11.93
C LEU A 264 7.81 -7.26 -11.27
N MET A 265 8.63 -8.16 -11.85
CA MET A 265 9.97 -8.45 -11.33
C MET A 265 10.90 -7.24 -11.39
N LEU A 266 10.90 -6.51 -12.51
CA LEU A 266 11.68 -5.28 -12.66
C LEU A 266 11.21 -4.19 -11.68
N MET A 267 9.91 -4.04 -11.46
CA MET A 267 9.36 -3.13 -10.44
C MET A 267 9.80 -3.53 -9.04
N GLY A 268 9.80 -4.82 -8.70
CA GLY A 268 10.30 -5.32 -7.41
C GLY A 268 11.78 -5.00 -7.20
N LEU A 269 12.61 -5.15 -8.24
CA LEU A 269 14.01 -4.73 -8.21
C LEU A 269 14.14 -3.22 -8.00
N LEU A 270 13.30 -2.41 -8.66
CA LEU A 270 13.31 -0.95 -8.51
C LEU A 270 12.93 -0.55 -7.07
N GLN A 271 11.93 -1.18 -6.49
CA GLN A 271 11.54 -0.91 -5.10
C GLN A 271 12.66 -1.30 -4.12
N ASN A 272 13.29 -2.47 -4.33
CA ASN A 272 14.42 -2.91 -3.51
C ASN A 272 15.66 -2.04 -3.70
N SER A 273 15.87 -1.45 -4.89
CA SER A 273 17.00 -0.54 -5.13
C SER A 273 16.97 0.70 -4.25
N ARG A 274 15.76 1.16 -3.89
CA ARG A 274 15.55 2.27 -2.96
C ARG A 274 15.87 1.84 -1.52
N ASN A 275 15.71 0.55 -1.22
CA ASN A 275 15.91 -0.06 0.09
C ASN A 275 17.34 -0.64 0.23
N HIS A 276 18.32 0.27 0.16
CA HIS A 276 19.64 0.26 0.85
C HIS A 276 20.61 -0.94 0.81
N SER A 277 20.33 -2.09 0.15
CA SER A 277 21.19 -3.28 0.35
C SER A 277 21.51 -4.15 -0.87
N SER A 278 21.27 -3.73 -2.12
CA SER A 278 21.49 -4.60 -3.29
C SER A 278 22.72 -4.20 -4.13
N PRO A 279 23.90 -4.81 -3.92
CA PRO A 279 25.11 -4.54 -4.71
C PRO A 279 25.05 -5.07 -6.16
N HIS A 280 23.99 -5.77 -6.56
CA HIS A 280 23.88 -6.47 -7.85
C HIS A 280 22.61 -6.09 -8.65
N GLU A 281 22.07 -4.88 -8.46
CA GLU A 281 20.85 -4.41 -9.14
C GLU A 281 20.96 -4.56 -10.67
N HIS A 282 22.05 -4.08 -11.28
CA HIS A 282 22.24 -4.16 -12.73
C HIS A 282 22.30 -5.61 -13.26
N ARG A 283 22.96 -6.52 -12.53
CA ARG A 283 23.04 -7.94 -12.92
C ARG A 283 21.66 -8.60 -12.92
N ASN A 284 20.84 -8.30 -11.91
CA ASN A 284 19.49 -8.86 -11.82
C ASN A 284 18.57 -8.28 -12.91
N ILE A 285 18.71 -6.98 -13.25
CA ILE A 285 17.96 -6.37 -14.35
C ILE A 285 18.30 -7.03 -15.68
N VAL A 286 19.60 -7.14 -16.00
CA VAL A 286 20.06 -7.84 -17.22
C VAL A 286 19.58 -9.28 -17.25
N PHE A 287 19.61 -9.99 -16.11
CA PHE A 287 19.06 -11.35 -16.02
C PHE A 287 17.59 -11.41 -16.44
N PHE A 288 16.72 -10.53 -15.92
CA PHE A 288 15.31 -10.57 -16.30
C PHE A 288 15.07 -10.13 -17.75
N LEU A 289 15.84 -9.18 -18.28
CA LEU A 289 15.75 -8.80 -19.70
C LEU A 289 16.18 -9.95 -20.63
N ASP A 290 17.28 -10.63 -20.31
CA ASP A 290 17.72 -11.84 -21.01
C ASP A 290 16.69 -12.97 -20.94
N GLN A 291 16.09 -13.19 -19.76
CA GLN A 291 15.00 -14.15 -19.62
C GLN A 291 13.78 -13.74 -20.47
N MET A 292 13.50 -12.44 -20.60
CA MET A 292 12.41 -11.93 -21.41
C MET A 292 12.62 -12.29 -22.89
N THR A 293 13.83 -12.02 -23.41
CA THR A 293 14.25 -12.43 -24.77
C THR A 293 14.15 -13.94 -24.96
N LYS A 294 14.64 -14.74 -24.01
CA LYS A 294 14.59 -16.22 -24.06
C LYS A 294 13.17 -16.79 -24.03
N ASN A 295 12.20 -16.05 -23.50
CA ASN A 295 10.79 -16.43 -23.50
C ASN A 295 10.01 -15.75 -24.65
N SER A 296 10.69 -15.12 -25.60
CA SER A 296 10.08 -14.40 -26.73
C SER A 296 9.08 -13.32 -26.30
N VAL A 297 9.38 -12.62 -25.19
CA VAL A 297 8.57 -11.51 -24.68
C VAL A 297 9.26 -10.19 -25.01
N ALA A 298 8.54 -9.30 -25.69
CA ALA A 298 9.06 -7.99 -26.12
C ALA A 298 8.90 -6.91 -25.03
N PRO A 299 9.91 -6.05 -24.81
CA PRO A 299 9.78 -4.89 -23.94
C PRO A 299 8.72 -3.91 -24.43
N ASP A 300 7.83 -3.49 -23.52
CA ASP A 300 6.78 -2.52 -23.81
C ASP A 300 7.09 -1.14 -23.21
N SER A 301 6.23 -0.16 -23.47
CA SER A 301 6.37 1.19 -22.88
C SER A 301 6.52 1.15 -21.36
N LYS A 302 5.84 0.20 -20.68
CA LYS A 302 5.98 0.04 -19.24
C LYS A 302 7.36 -0.48 -18.84
N THR A 303 7.94 -1.42 -19.57
CA THR A 303 9.33 -1.86 -19.36
C THR A 303 10.29 -0.67 -19.47
N TRP A 304 10.15 0.15 -20.51
CA TRP A 304 10.98 1.33 -20.71
C TRP A 304 10.82 2.36 -19.58
N GLU A 305 9.60 2.57 -19.08
CA GLU A 305 9.30 3.43 -17.92
C GLU A 305 9.95 2.92 -16.63
N ILE A 306 9.89 1.61 -16.37
CA ILE A 306 10.51 1.01 -15.18
C ILE A 306 12.02 1.23 -15.21
N LEU A 307 12.65 0.98 -16.37
CA LEU A 307 14.10 1.15 -16.56
C LEU A 307 14.54 2.62 -16.46
N PHE A 308 13.74 3.56 -16.95
CA PHE A 308 13.99 5.00 -16.76
C PHE A 308 14.14 5.38 -15.28
N ASN A 309 13.36 4.75 -14.40
CA ASN A 309 13.39 5.06 -12.97
C ASN A 309 14.64 4.57 -12.23
N PHE A 310 15.47 3.73 -12.85
CA PHE A 310 16.79 3.34 -12.32
C PHE A 310 17.87 4.40 -12.58
N LEU A 311 17.67 5.27 -13.58
CA LEU A 311 18.66 6.29 -13.96
C LEU A 311 18.78 7.38 -12.89
N GLN A 312 20.00 7.79 -12.60
CA GLN A 312 20.31 8.70 -11.50
C GLN A 312 20.58 10.13 -11.99
N SER A 313 21.31 10.28 -13.09
CA SER A 313 21.79 11.53 -13.66
C SER A 313 20.81 12.16 -14.65
N LYS A 314 20.90 13.48 -14.81
CA LYS A 314 20.14 14.22 -15.83
C LYS A 314 20.55 13.82 -17.25
N LYS A 315 21.85 13.67 -17.49
CA LYS A 315 22.42 13.30 -18.79
C LYS A 315 21.98 11.90 -19.22
N GLY A 316 22.08 10.92 -18.32
CA GLY A 316 21.62 9.54 -18.55
C GLY A 316 20.13 9.48 -18.89
N ARG A 317 19.29 10.22 -18.15
CA ARG A 317 17.85 10.33 -18.45
C ARG A 317 17.58 10.97 -19.80
N SER A 318 18.26 12.06 -20.16
CA SER A 318 18.10 12.70 -21.47
C SER A 318 18.48 11.77 -22.62
N TYR A 319 19.63 11.09 -22.52
CA TYR A 319 20.07 10.12 -23.52
C TYR A 319 19.11 8.93 -23.63
N TYR A 320 18.58 8.43 -22.51
CA TYR A 320 17.60 7.37 -22.51
C TYR A 320 16.28 7.77 -23.19
N VAL A 321 15.79 8.99 -22.93
CA VAL A 321 14.59 9.53 -23.59
C VAL A 321 14.82 9.68 -25.10
N GLU A 322 16.00 10.15 -25.53
CA GLU A 322 16.36 10.22 -26.95
C GLU A 322 16.31 8.84 -27.63
N ARG A 323 16.84 7.80 -26.97
CA ARG A 323 16.76 6.42 -27.47
C ARG A 323 15.32 5.91 -27.52
N LEU A 324 14.53 6.17 -26.49
CA LEU A 324 13.12 5.81 -26.44
C LEU A 324 12.35 6.42 -27.63
N THR A 325 12.63 7.68 -27.96
CA THR A 325 12.03 8.38 -29.11
C THR A 325 12.51 7.80 -30.44
N ALA A 326 13.82 7.54 -30.58
CA ALA A 326 14.39 6.95 -31.79
C ALA A 326 13.81 5.55 -32.11
N HIS A 327 13.38 4.81 -31.09
CA HIS A 327 12.72 3.51 -31.23
C HIS A 327 11.18 3.59 -31.30
N ASN A 328 10.60 4.78 -31.45
CA ASN A 328 9.14 4.99 -31.56
C ASN A 328 8.32 4.35 -30.41
N VAL A 329 8.88 4.28 -29.20
CA VAL A 329 8.18 3.72 -28.05
C VAL A 329 7.06 4.68 -27.63
N PRO A 330 5.81 4.20 -27.45
CA PRO A 330 4.71 5.06 -27.02
C PRO A 330 4.97 5.73 -25.67
N VAL A 331 4.70 7.02 -25.59
CA VAL A 331 4.95 7.82 -24.38
C VAL A 331 3.70 7.78 -23.52
N THR A 332 3.78 7.06 -22.40
CA THR A 332 2.67 6.93 -21.46
C THR A 332 2.64 8.10 -20.47
N THR A 333 1.46 8.38 -19.91
CA THR A 333 1.28 9.30 -18.78
C THR A 333 2.31 9.07 -17.68
N SER A 334 2.48 7.81 -17.29
CA SER A 334 3.33 7.42 -16.16
C SER A 334 4.79 7.77 -16.42
N LEU A 335 5.26 7.62 -17.66
CA LEU A 335 6.59 8.05 -18.08
C LEU A 335 6.74 9.57 -18.02
N VAL A 336 5.74 10.34 -18.49
CA VAL A 336 5.75 11.81 -18.39
C VAL A 336 5.84 12.26 -16.93
N ILE A 337 5.02 11.67 -16.04
CA ILE A 337 5.07 11.94 -14.61
C ILE A 337 6.45 11.59 -14.03
N ALA A 338 7.02 10.45 -14.40
CA ALA A 338 8.34 10.04 -13.93
C ALA A 338 9.43 11.02 -14.39
N ILE A 339 9.40 11.45 -15.66
CA ILE A 339 10.32 12.45 -16.22
C ILE A 339 10.22 13.77 -15.43
N LEU A 340 9.00 14.24 -15.18
CA LEU A 340 8.76 15.49 -14.45
C LEU A 340 9.19 15.40 -12.98
N GLN A 341 8.84 14.32 -12.27
CA GLN A 341 9.27 14.12 -10.88
C GLN A 341 10.79 14.10 -10.72
N LYS A 342 11.51 13.70 -11.76
CA LYS A 342 12.96 13.59 -11.81
C LYS A 342 13.64 14.81 -12.44
N SER A 343 12.88 15.81 -12.89
CA SER A 343 13.41 17.07 -13.40
C SER A 343 13.44 18.13 -12.29
N ASP A 344 14.52 18.91 -12.23
CA ASP A 344 14.60 20.02 -11.28
C ASP A 344 13.61 21.15 -11.62
N GLU A 345 13.24 21.24 -12.90
CA GLU A 345 12.33 22.24 -13.46
C GLU A 345 10.96 22.21 -12.79
N ILE A 346 10.50 21.04 -12.32
CA ILE A 346 9.19 20.92 -11.68
C ILE A 346 9.08 21.73 -10.39
N LYS A 347 10.19 21.94 -9.66
CA LYS A 347 10.17 22.75 -8.44
C LYS A 347 10.02 24.24 -8.74
N THR A 348 10.41 24.65 -9.94
CA THR A 348 10.41 26.06 -10.37
C THR A 348 9.17 26.46 -11.18
N LEU A 349 8.48 25.49 -11.78
CA LEU A 349 7.27 25.75 -12.57
C LEU A 349 6.10 26.15 -11.67
N SER A 350 5.38 27.20 -12.08
CA SER A 350 4.11 27.54 -11.44
C SER A 350 3.06 26.47 -11.76
N SER A 351 2.04 26.36 -10.91
CA SER A 351 0.96 25.39 -11.09
C SER A 351 0.17 25.60 -12.39
N ALA A 352 0.05 26.85 -12.85
CA ALA A 352 -0.55 27.18 -14.15
C ALA A 352 0.34 26.75 -15.32
N GLN A 353 1.67 26.93 -15.23
CA GLN A 353 2.60 26.45 -16.25
C GLN A 353 2.65 24.93 -16.31
N LEU A 354 2.58 24.28 -15.15
CA LEU A 354 2.55 22.83 -15.03
C LEU A 354 1.28 22.27 -15.67
N LEU A 355 0.09 22.80 -15.35
CA LEU A 355 -1.16 22.38 -16.01
C LEU A 355 -1.18 22.72 -17.51
N GLY A 356 -0.74 23.92 -17.87
CA GLY A 356 -0.64 24.37 -19.26
C GLY A 356 0.27 23.48 -20.09
N ALA A 357 1.38 22.97 -19.53
CA ALA A 357 2.27 22.05 -20.23
C ALA A 357 1.57 20.73 -20.60
N PHE A 358 0.66 20.20 -19.78
CA PHE A 358 -0.07 18.98 -20.13
C PHE A 358 -1.19 19.25 -21.14
N GLN A 359 -1.91 20.36 -20.98
CA GLN A 359 -2.96 20.78 -21.89
C GLN A 359 -2.42 21.07 -23.30
N GLN A 360 -1.31 21.80 -23.40
CA GLN A 360 -0.66 22.13 -24.68
C GLN A 360 -0.17 20.89 -25.44
N ASN A 361 0.13 19.81 -24.73
CA ASN A 361 0.58 18.56 -25.32
C ASN A 361 -0.58 17.57 -25.55
N GLY A 362 -1.85 17.98 -25.40
CA GLY A 362 -3.02 17.13 -25.69
C GLY A 362 -3.14 15.89 -24.80
N ILE A 363 -2.50 15.89 -23.63
CA ILE A 363 -2.54 14.76 -22.71
C ILE A 363 -3.86 14.80 -21.92
N LYS A 364 -4.72 13.78 -22.08
CA LYS A 364 -5.98 13.64 -21.31
C LYS A 364 -5.67 13.42 -19.83
N MET A 365 -6.34 14.16 -18.95
CA MET A 365 -6.23 13.97 -17.49
C MET A 365 -6.74 12.59 -17.08
N ASP A 366 -5.85 11.72 -16.59
CA ASP A 366 -6.17 10.43 -16.00
C ASP A 366 -5.99 10.45 -14.47
N TYR A 367 -6.32 9.35 -13.79
CA TYR A 367 -6.17 9.26 -12.35
C TYR A 367 -4.71 9.42 -11.86
N PRO A 368 -3.69 8.78 -12.48
CA PRO A 368 -2.28 9.04 -12.16
C PRO A 368 -1.89 10.52 -12.22
N MET A 369 -2.30 11.26 -13.25
CA MET A 369 -2.05 12.70 -13.36
C MET A 369 -2.77 13.48 -12.27
N PHE A 370 -4.07 13.24 -12.08
CA PHE A 370 -4.84 13.91 -11.04
C PHE A 370 -4.19 13.74 -9.67
N ARG A 371 -3.81 12.51 -9.32
CA ARG A 371 -3.09 12.20 -8.09
C ARG A 371 -1.75 12.93 -8.01
N PHE A 372 -1.02 12.98 -9.12
CA PHE A 372 0.27 13.67 -9.21
C PHE A 372 0.12 15.17 -8.94
N PHE A 373 -0.81 15.86 -9.61
CA PHE A 373 -1.06 17.30 -9.41
C PHE A 373 -1.44 17.62 -7.96
N VAL A 374 -2.41 16.89 -7.40
CA VAL A 374 -2.82 17.10 -6.00
C VAL A 374 -1.64 16.88 -5.05
N THR A 375 -0.88 15.80 -5.22
CA THR A 375 0.29 15.53 -4.37
C THR A 375 1.32 16.64 -4.49
N SER A 376 1.61 17.08 -5.71
CA SER A 376 2.60 18.11 -6.00
C SER A 376 2.21 19.48 -5.42
N PHE A 377 0.94 19.87 -5.55
CA PHE A 377 0.43 21.13 -4.96
C PHE A 377 0.45 21.10 -3.43
N LEU A 378 0.10 19.97 -2.81
CA LEU A 378 0.20 19.81 -1.36
C LEU A 378 1.65 19.92 -0.87
N GLU A 379 2.61 19.30 -1.57
CA GLU A 379 4.05 19.39 -1.24
C GLU A 379 4.59 20.82 -1.35
N ARG A 380 4.06 21.62 -2.29
CA ARG A 380 4.36 23.07 -2.42
C ARG A 380 3.55 23.95 -1.46
N ASN A 381 2.72 23.38 -0.59
CA ASN A 381 1.77 24.08 0.29
C ASN A 381 0.72 24.94 -0.45
N GLU A 382 0.46 24.65 -1.72
CA GLU A 382 -0.54 25.33 -2.55
C GLU A 382 -1.92 24.67 -2.38
N LEU A 383 -2.50 24.84 -1.19
CA LEU A 383 -3.77 24.20 -0.83
C LEU A 383 -4.93 24.58 -1.76
N ASP A 384 -4.97 25.84 -2.19
CA ASP A 384 -6.00 26.36 -3.09
C ASP A 384 -6.01 25.59 -4.41
N ASN A 385 -4.85 25.46 -5.06
CA ASN A 385 -4.72 24.75 -6.33
C ASN A 385 -5.06 23.26 -6.17
N ALA A 386 -4.63 22.64 -5.07
CA ALA A 386 -4.98 21.26 -4.76
C ALA A 386 -6.50 21.07 -4.63
N LEU A 387 -7.20 21.95 -3.90
CA LEU A 387 -8.64 21.82 -3.70
C LEU A 387 -9.44 22.18 -4.95
N VAL A 388 -9.08 23.26 -5.66
CA VAL A 388 -9.74 23.64 -6.91
C VAL A 388 -9.67 22.50 -7.92
N THR A 389 -8.52 21.81 -7.99
CA THR A 389 -8.37 20.63 -8.86
C THR A 389 -9.33 19.50 -8.47
N VAL A 390 -9.48 19.22 -7.17
CA VAL A 390 -10.44 18.21 -6.67
C VAL A 390 -11.89 18.63 -6.94
N GLN A 391 -12.22 19.89 -6.71
CA GLN A 391 -13.56 20.46 -6.93
C GLN A 391 -13.95 20.39 -8.40
N HIS A 392 -13.04 20.75 -9.31
CA HIS A 392 -13.26 20.68 -10.74
C HIS A 392 -13.52 19.24 -11.20
N ILE A 393 -12.68 18.27 -10.79
CA ILE A 393 -12.90 16.86 -11.12
C ILE A 393 -14.23 16.34 -10.56
N HIS A 394 -14.61 16.77 -9.35
CA HIS A 394 -15.88 16.38 -8.76
C HIS A 394 -17.08 16.99 -9.49
N SER A 395 -17.05 18.28 -9.84
CA SER A 395 -18.13 18.95 -10.57
C SER A 395 -18.32 18.37 -11.96
N GLU A 396 -17.23 18.10 -12.66
CA GLU A 396 -17.30 17.50 -13.99
C GLU A 396 -17.87 16.07 -13.94
N ALA A 397 -17.50 15.28 -12.93
CA ALA A 397 -18.08 13.95 -12.73
C ALA A 397 -19.59 13.98 -12.40
N LEU A 398 -20.08 15.04 -11.74
CA LEU A 398 -21.51 15.25 -11.48
C LEU A 398 -22.28 15.71 -12.72
N ASN A 399 -21.63 16.48 -13.61
CA ASN A 399 -22.25 17.03 -14.82
C ASN A 399 -22.47 15.98 -15.92
N GLY A 400 -22.21 14.70 -15.66
CA GLY A 400 -22.39 13.62 -16.64
C GLY A 400 -21.35 13.60 -17.75
N ASN A 401 -20.30 14.42 -17.66
CA ASN A 401 -19.16 14.35 -18.56
C ASN A 401 -18.45 13.01 -18.34
N ASP A 402 -18.12 12.30 -19.42
CA ASP A 402 -17.44 10.99 -19.39
C ASP A 402 -15.97 11.15 -18.97
N ILE A 403 -15.78 11.45 -17.68
CA ILE A 403 -14.49 11.53 -17.03
C ILE A 403 -14.28 10.24 -16.23
N ASP A 404 -13.32 9.45 -16.70
CA ASP A 404 -12.83 8.21 -16.07
C ASP A 404 -12.08 8.44 -14.74
N VAL A 405 -12.07 9.69 -14.24
CA VAL A 405 -11.36 10.13 -13.04
C VAL A 405 -12.34 10.59 -11.98
N ARG A 406 -12.27 9.97 -10.79
CA ARG A 406 -13.10 10.32 -9.64
C ARG A 406 -12.24 10.66 -8.43
N VAL A 407 -12.81 11.43 -7.50
CA VAL A 407 -12.20 11.66 -6.19
C VAL A 407 -12.26 10.36 -5.39
N THR A 408 -11.10 9.86 -4.96
CA THR A 408 -11.01 8.56 -4.25
C THR A 408 -10.46 8.71 -2.83
N THR A 409 -10.50 7.63 -2.06
CA THR A 409 -9.91 7.54 -0.71
C THR A 409 -8.40 7.81 -0.69
N ASP A 410 -7.67 7.52 -1.78
CA ASP A 410 -6.23 7.83 -1.85
C ASP A 410 -5.99 9.35 -1.90
N ILE A 411 -6.82 10.11 -2.63
CA ILE A 411 -6.77 11.57 -2.65
C ILE A 411 -7.10 12.16 -1.27
N LEU A 412 -8.17 11.67 -0.62
CA LEU A 412 -8.47 12.03 0.77
C LEU A 412 -7.24 11.82 1.66
N ASN A 413 -6.63 10.64 1.60
CA ASN A 413 -5.48 10.31 2.42
C ASN A 413 -4.24 11.18 2.11
N LYS A 414 -4.08 11.74 0.91
CA LYS A 414 -3.03 12.73 0.62
C LYS A 414 -3.21 14.02 1.44
N PHE A 415 -4.41 14.59 1.44
CA PHE A 415 -4.72 15.75 2.29
C PHE A 415 -4.58 15.41 3.78
N MET A 416 -5.11 14.25 4.20
CA MET A 416 -5.02 13.83 5.61
C MET A 416 -3.57 13.67 6.08
N CYS A 417 -2.71 13.05 5.27
CA CYS A 417 -1.28 12.94 5.57
C CYS A 417 -0.62 14.33 5.69
N HIS A 418 -0.94 15.24 4.77
CA HIS A 418 -0.42 16.61 4.77
C HIS A 418 -0.77 17.37 6.05
N PHE A 419 -2.06 17.40 6.41
CA PHE A 419 -2.52 18.09 7.63
C PHE A 419 -2.11 17.38 8.92
N ALA A 420 -2.05 16.05 8.92
CA ALA A 420 -1.56 15.31 10.07
C ALA A 420 -0.07 15.55 10.33
N ASN A 421 0.75 15.74 9.30
CA ASN A 421 2.17 16.07 9.44
C ASN A 421 2.38 17.46 10.07
N SER A 422 1.59 18.44 9.65
CA SER A 422 1.60 19.79 10.26
C SER A 422 0.89 19.87 11.61
N GLY A 423 0.12 18.84 11.99
CA GLY A 423 -0.68 18.83 13.21
C GLY A 423 -1.92 19.72 13.13
N ASN A 424 -2.35 20.11 11.92
CA ASN A 424 -3.52 20.95 11.71
C ASN A 424 -4.79 20.09 11.79
N LEU A 425 -5.29 19.88 13.02
CA LEU A 425 -6.51 19.09 13.27
C LEU A 425 -7.76 19.72 12.65
N ALA A 426 -7.83 21.06 12.62
CA ALA A 426 -8.97 21.76 12.02
C ALA A 426 -9.14 21.42 10.54
N LEU A 427 -8.09 21.63 9.72
CA LEU A 427 -8.13 21.30 8.30
C LEU A 427 -8.31 19.80 8.06
N ALA A 428 -7.74 18.93 8.92
CA ALA A 428 -7.95 17.49 8.82
C ALA A 428 -9.43 17.10 9.03
N LEU A 429 -10.12 17.68 10.00
CA LEU A 429 -11.54 17.44 10.25
C LEU A 429 -12.43 18.04 9.15
N GLN A 430 -12.13 19.26 8.70
CA GLN A 430 -12.84 19.89 7.57
C GLN A 430 -12.71 19.04 6.30
N THR A 431 -11.51 18.58 5.98
CA THR A 431 -11.24 17.70 4.84
C THR A 431 -11.99 16.39 4.97
N PHE A 432 -11.92 15.74 6.14
CA PHE A 432 -12.64 14.50 6.40
C PHE A 432 -14.13 14.66 6.15
N ASN A 433 -14.75 15.72 6.68
CA ASN A 433 -16.18 15.99 6.52
C ASN A 433 -16.54 16.30 5.06
N THR A 434 -15.81 17.18 4.39
CA THR A 434 -16.06 17.50 2.97
C THR A 434 -15.96 16.25 2.10
N PHE A 435 -14.90 15.45 2.23
CA PHE A 435 -14.73 14.28 1.38
C PHE A 435 -15.76 13.17 1.67
N THR A 436 -16.11 12.95 2.94
CA THR A 436 -17.06 11.88 3.30
C THR A 436 -18.52 12.26 3.05
N GLN A 437 -18.87 13.54 3.26
CA GLN A 437 -20.26 14.00 3.16
C GLN A 437 -20.61 14.58 1.79
N GLU A 438 -19.70 15.31 1.14
CA GLU A 438 -19.97 15.96 -0.15
C GLU A 438 -19.44 15.13 -1.32
N TYR A 439 -18.20 14.63 -1.21
CA TYR A 439 -17.62 13.81 -2.29
C TYR A 439 -17.94 12.32 -2.15
N HIS A 440 -18.69 11.93 -1.11
CA HIS A 440 -19.08 10.55 -0.81
C HIS A 440 -17.92 9.53 -0.80
N VAL A 441 -16.73 9.99 -0.45
CA VAL A 441 -15.52 9.16 -0.36
C VAL A 441 -15.54 8.37 0.94
N ARG A 442 -15.43 7.03 0.83
CA ARG A 442 -15.33 6.16 2.00
C ARG A 442 -13.97 6.32 2.67
N ALA A 443 -13.96 6.80 3.91
CA ALA A 443 -12.78 6.84 4.75
C ALA A 443 -12.32 5.43 5.15
N ASN A 444 -11.00 5.21 5.21
CA ASN A 444 -10.41 3.94 5.57
C ASN A 444 -9.46 4.04 6.77
N GLU A 445 -8.77 2.95 7.08
CA GLU A 445 -7.89 2.85 8.25
C GLU A 445 -6.77 3.91 8.26
N THR A 446 -6.23 4.25 7.08
CA THR A 446 -5.21 5.29 6.94
C THR A 446 -5.78 6.67 7.27
N THR A 447 -7.01 6.96 6.86
CA THR A 447 -7.70 8.22 7.16
C THR A 447 -7.77 8.44 8.68
N PHE A 448 -8.20 7.41 9.42
CA PHE A 448 -8.30 7.49 10.88
C PHE A 448 -6.95 7.50 11.58
N GLU A 449 -5.94 6.80 11.06
CA GLU A 449 -4.57 6.92 11.56
C GLU A 449 -4.07 8.38 11.47
N MET A 450 -4.33 9.05 10.34
CA MET A 450 -3.96 10.44 10.15
C MET A 450 -4.77 11.38 11.05
N LEU A 451 -6.06 11.11 11.31
CA LEU A 451 -6.83 11.85 12.32
C LEU A 451 -6.23 11.72 13.73
N PHE A 452 -5.85 10.52 14.16
CA PHE A 452 -5.17 10.35 15.45
C PHE A 452 -3.84 11.10 15.48
N LYS A 453 -3.06 11.06 14.39
CA LYS A 453 -1.80 11.78 14.26
C LYS A 453 -1.99 13.29 14.36
N ALA A 454 -2.97 13.84 13.62
CA ALA A 454 -3.33 15.25 13.66
C ALA A 454 -3.76 15.67 15.07
N LEU A 455 -4.63 14.89 15.72
CA LEU A 455 -5.09 15.13 17.09
C LEU A 455 -3.91 15.18 18.09
N VAL A 456 -2.97 14.22 17.99
CA VAL A 456 -1.80 14.18 18.87
C VAL A 456 -0.86 15.36 18.63
N ARG A 457 -0.64 15.76 17.36
CA ARG A 457 0.31 16.83 16.99
C ARG A 457 -0.27 18.24 17.19
N ASN A 458 -1.58 18.40 17.10
CA ASN A 458 -2.27 19.66 17.41
C ASN A 458 -2.05 20.11 18.87
N GLY A 459 -1.79 19.16 19.77
CA GLY A 459 -1.75 19.40 21.19
C GLY A 459 -3.09 19.12 21.86
N TYR A 460 -3.04 18.86 23.17
CA TYR A 460 -4.17 18.39 23.94
C TYR A 460 -4.73 19.46 24.87
N GLY A 461 -6.05 19.62 24.84
CA GLY A 461 -6.83 20.47 25.75
C GLY A 461 -7.84 19.66 26.57
N LYS A 462 -8.75 20.37 27.26
CA LYS A 462 -9.81 19.77 28.10
C LYS A 462 -10.66 18.72 27.37
N ASN A 463 -11.01 19.00 26.11
CA ASN A 463 -11.90 18.15 25.30
C ASN A 463 -11.15 17.11 24.46
N PHE A 464 -9.83 16.96 24.62
CA PHE A 464 -9.06 15.96 23.89
C PHE A 464 -9.65 14.53 23.99
N PRO A 465 -10.08 14.05 25.18
CA PRO A 465 -10.71 12.73 25.28
C PRO A 465 -12.02 12.61 24.48
N VAL A 466 -12.80 13.68 24.38
CA VAL A 466 -14.07 13.70 23.62
C VAL A 466 -13.79 13.55 22.13
N VAL A 467 -12.84 14.34 21.60
CA VAL A 467 -12.44 14.25 20.19
C VAL A 467 -11.87 12.87 19.88
N LEU A 468 -11.02 12.33 20.78
CA LEU A 468 -10.49 10.99 20.64
C LEU A 468 -11.60 9.92 20.58
N GLN A 469 -12.58 10.00 21.47
CA GLN A 469 -13.70 9.06 21.49
C GLN A 469 -14.55 9.17 20.24
N TRP A 470 -14.85 10.40 19.80
CA TRP A 470 -15.57 10.64 18.54
C TRP A 470 -14.86 10.03 17.32
N ILE A 471 -13.53 10.16 17.22
CA ILE A 471 -12.75 9.53 16.13
C ILE A 471 -12.87 8.00 16.21
N LYS A 472 -12.83 7.41 17.41
CA LYS A 472 -12.97 5.95 17.59
C LYS A 472 -14.36 5.46 17.20
N ASP A 473 -15.41 6.14 17.63
CA ASP A 473 -16.80 5.77 17.33
C ASP A 473 -17.05 5.87 15.83
N THR A 474 -16.57 6.95 15.20
CA THR A 474 -16.66 7.17 13.75
C THR A 474 -15.89 6.10 12.97
N ARG A 475 -14.69 5.72 13.45
CA ARG A 475 -13.92 4.63 12.85
C ARG A 475 -14.64 3.29 12.93
N LEU A 476 -15.20 2.94 14.09
CA LEU A 476 -15.97 1.70 14.24
C LEU A 476 -17.16 1.65 13.28
N LYS A 477 -17.88 2.77 13.14
CA LYS A 477 -19.01 2.88 12.22
C LYS A 477 -18.61 2.66 10.76
N LEU A 478 -17.49 3.24 10.30
CA LEU A 478 -17.10 3.19 8.88
C LEU A 478 -16.26 1.98 8.49
N THR A 479 -15.45 1.45 9.41
CA THR A 479 -14.45 0.40 9.15
C THR A 479 -14.68 -0.89 9.91
N GLN A 480 -15.60 -0.92 10.90
CA GLN A 480 -15.84 -2.10 11.75
C GLN A 480 -14.59 -2.64 12.48
N SER A 481 -13.50 -1.87 12.49
CA SER A 481 -12.20 -2.27 13.02
C SER A 481 -11.65 -1.20 13.95
N MET A 482 -11.03 -1.65 15.04
CA MET A 482 -10.35 -0.78 16.01
C MET A 482 -8.92 -1.24 16.25
N ARG A 483 -8.20 -1.52 15.17
CA ARG A 483 -6.79 -1.92 15.28
C ARG A 483 -5.96 -0.84 15.97
N ASN A 484 -5.10 -1.27 16.89
CA ASN A 484 -4.10 -0.41 17.50
C ASN A 484 -3.04 -0.02 16.46
N ASN A 485 -2.87 1.28 16.26
CA ASN A 485 -1.72 1.88 15.59
C ASN A 485 -0.98 2.80 16.57
N TYR A 486 0.24 3.19 16.22
CA TYR A 486 1.07 4.03 17.10
C TYR A 486 0.35 5.31 17.56
N TRP A 487 -0.31 6.01 16.64
CA TRP A 487 -0.95 7.29 16.92
C TRP A 487 -2.18 7.16 17.82
N LYS A 488 -3.01 6.12 17.61
CA LYS A 488 -4.12 5.77 18.51
C LYS A 488 -3.62 5.48 19.91
N VAL A 489 -2.64 4.58 20.06
CA VAL A 489 -2.12 4.20 21.40
C VAL A 489 -1.46 5.41 22.08
N LYS A 490 -0.81 6.29 21.30
CA LYS A 490 -0.28 7.55 21.80
C LYS A 490 -1.40 8.49 22.27
N ALA A 491 -2.48 8.63 21.50
CA ALA A 491 -3.64 9.42 21.89
C ALA A 491 -4.33 8.83 23.14
N ASP A 492 -4.51 7.51 23.22
CA ASP A 492 -5.03 6.80 24.39
C ASP A 492 -4.20 7.09 25.64
N SER A 493 -2.86 7.07 25.51
CA SER A 493 -1.95 7.41 26.61
C SER A 493 -2.10 8.87 27.06
N ILE A 494 -2.34 9.81 26.14
CA ILE A 494 -2.56 11.22 26.47
C ILE A 494 -3.90 11.36 27.19
N ALA A 495 -4.99 10.81 26.64
CA ALA A 495 -6.30 10.88 27.24
C ALA A 495 -6.33 10.27 28.66
N LYS A 496 -5.67 9.12 28.87
CA LYS A 496 -5.65 8.42 30.15
C LYS A 496 -4.85 9.15 31.24
N TYR A 497 -3.69 9.71 30.91
CA TYR A 497 -2.76 10.21 31.91
C TYR A 497 -2.67 11.74 31.98
N ASN A 498 -2.90 12.46 30.88
CA ASN A 498 -2.88 13.92 30.86
C ASN A 498 -4.26 14.53 31.12
N CYS A 499 -5.34 13.91 30.64
CA CYS A 499 -6.68 14.49 30.74
C CYS A 499 -7.45 13.86 31.91
N LYS A 500 -8.18 14.67 32.68
CA LYS A 500 -9.07 14.17 33.75
C LYS A 500 -10.55 14.11 33.34
N LYS A 501 -10.92 14.65 32.16
CA LYS A 501 -12.31 14.66 31.69
C LYS A 501 -12.78 13.23 31.40
N VAL A 502 -13.83 12.79 32.09
CA VAL A 502 -14.60 11.60 31.73
C VAL A 502 -15.52 11.96 30.57
N VAL A 503 -15.56 11.11 29.55
CA VAL A 503 -16.34 11.35 28.33
C VAL A 503 -17.73 10.72 28.50
N SER A 504 -18.79 11.51 28.33
CA SER A 504 -20.16 10.98 28.25
C SER A 504 -20.62 10.81 26.79
N PRO A 505 -21.66 10.00 26.51
CA PRO A 505 -22.24 9.91 25.18
C PRO A 505 -22.79 11.26 24.65
N GLU A 506 -23.29 12.12 25.55
CA GLU A 506 -23.79 13.44 25.18
C GLU A 506 -22.65 14.35 24.69
N ASP A 507 -21.45 14.24 25.26
CA ASP A 507 -20.27 14.98 24.79
C ASP A 507 -19.93 14.62 23.33
N THR A 508 -19.98 13.34 22.96
CA THR A 508 -19.67 12.90 21.58
C THR A 508 -20.80 13.23 20.62
N HIS A 509 -22.06 13.20 21.05
CA HIS A 509 -23.20 13.67 20.26
C HIS A 509 -23.12 15.17 20.00
N HIS A 510 -22.84 15.97 21.04
CA HIS A 510 -22.65 17.41 20.92
C HIS A 510 -21.51 17.76 19.96
N LEU A 511 -20.36 17.09 20.08
CA LEU A 511 -19.26 17.27 19.14
C LEU A 511 -19.64 16.89 17.71
N SER A 512 -20.39 15.79 17.52
CA SER A 512 -20.87 15.37 16.20
C SER A 512 -21.76 16.44 15.56
N ALA A 513 -22.69 17.03 16.33
CA ALA A 513 -23.55 18.11 15.85
C ALA A 513 -22.73 19.36 15.46
N MET A 514 -21.72 19.73 16.26
CA MET A 514 -20.81 20.83 15.95
C MET A 514 -19.98 20.59 14.69
N LEU A 515 -19.55 19.35 14.45
CA LEU A 515 -18.73 18.99 13.30
C LEU A 515 -19.53 18.83 12.01
N ARG A 516 -20.86 18.73 12.05
CA ARG A 516 -21.68 18.46 10.87
C ARG A 516 -21.47 19.48 9.74
N GLU A 517 -21.46 20.77 10.08
CA GLU A 517 -21.24 21.86 9.13
C GLU A 517 -19.76 22.32 9.06
N PHE A 518 -18.86 21.63 9.76
CA PHE A 518 -17.45 21.99 9.82
C PHE A 518 -16.70 21.39 8.62
N LYS A 519 -16.77 22.07 7.49
CA LYS A 519 -16.28 21.61 6.18
C LYS A 519 -15.24 22.58 5.59
N LEU A 520 -14.55 22.15 4.55
CA LEU A 520 -13.69 23.03 3.75
C LEU A 520 -14.54 24.08 3.02
N PRO A 521 -14.07 25.32 2.92
CA PRO A 521 -14.83 26.34 2.23
C PRO A 521 -14.81 26.09 0.72
N VAL A 522 -15.99 26.01 0.11
CA VAL A 522 -16.14 25.88 -1.35
C VAL A 522 -16.01 27.26 -1.99
N GLY A 523 -15.19 27.39 -3.04
CA GLY A 523 -15.03 28.64 -3.79
C GLY A 523 -14.33 29.79 -3.06
N LYS A 524 -13.79 29.58 -1.85
CA LYS A 524 -12.99 30.58 -1.14
C LYS A 524 -11.56 30.10 -0.94
N LYS A 525 -10.64 31.06 -0.83
CA LYS A 525 -9.24 30.80 -0.53
C LYS A 525 -9.09 30.07 0.81
N ILE A 526 -8.44 28.92 0.79
CA ILE A 526 -8.06 28.15 1.96
C ILE A 526 -6.72 28.63 2.46
N THR A 527 -6.67 28.86 3.76
CA THR A 527 -5.45 29.25 4.45
C THR A 527 -5.19 28.33 5.62
N TYR A 528 -3.91 28.17 5.97
CA TYR A 528 -3.52 27.48 7.19
C TYR A 528 -4.03 28.18 8.47
N ASP A 529 -4.26 29.50 8.43
CA ASP A 529 -4.88 30.24 9.54
C ASP A 529 -6.42 30.07 9.52
N THR A 530 -6.86 28.91 9.99
CA THR A 530 -8.29 28.59 10.09
C THR A 530 -9.02 29.51 11.08
N TRP A 531 -8.33 30.14 12.02
CA TRP A 531 -8.99 30.94 13.06
C TRP A 531 -9.39 32.33 12.58
N ARG A 532 -8.50 33.04 11.90
CA ARG A 532 -8.78 34.40 11.43
C ARG A 532 -9.94 34.38 10.42
N ASN A 533 -9.93 33.39 9.54
CA ASN A 533 -10.91 33.23 8.47
C ASN A 533 -12.18 32.49 8.89
N ALA A 534 -12.24 31.97 10.13
CA ALA A 534 -13.42 31.29 10.63
C ALA A 534 -14.56 32.26 11.00
N ASN A 535 -15.77 31.87 10.65
CA ASN A 535 -17.01 32.51 11.09
C ASN A 535 -17.28 32.23 12.60
N PRO A 536 -18.26 32.91 13.24
CA PRO A 536 -18.53 32.73 14.67
C PRO A 536 -18.86 31.28 15.08
N ALA A 537 -19.54 30.50 14.23
CA ALA A 537 -19.85 29.09 14.51
C ALA A 537 -18.61 28.22 14.41
N GLU A 538 -17.80 28.38 13.37
CA GLU A 538 -16.52 27.69 13.19
C GLU A 538 -15.54 28.00 14.33
N ARG A 539 -15.49 29.25 14.81
CA ARG A 539 -14.69 29.61 15.99
C ARG A 539 -15.14 28.88 17.25
N LYS A 540 -16.42 28.55 17.42
CA LYS A 540 -16.89 27.70 18.52
C LYS A 540 -16.32 26.28 18.39
N VAL A 541 -16.35 25.71 17.19
CA VAL A 541 -15.75 24.40 16.90
C VAL A 541 -14.25 24.42 17.18
N LEU A 542 -13.51 25.37 16.61
CA LEU A 542 -12.06 25.52 16.77
C LEU A 542 -11.65 25.65 18.25
N ARG A 543 -12.41 26.39 19.06
CA ARG A 543 -12.20 26.45 20.52
C ARG A 543 -12.42 25.08 21.16
N TYR A 544 -13.50 24.39 20.80
CA TYR A 544 -13.85 23.11 21.37
C TYR A 544 -12.79 22.04 21.10
N ILE A 545 -12.23 22.00 19.88
CA ILE A 545 -11.18 21.05 19.46
C ILE A 545 -9.75 21.52 19.77
N ASN A 546 -9.57 22.63 20.50
CA ASN A 546 -8.27 23.19 20.89
C ASN A 546 -7.39 23.63 19.69
N CYS A 547 -7.98 24.26 18.68
CA CYS A 547 -7.33 24.84 17.50
C CYS A 547 -7.38 26.38 17.52
N ARG A 548 -6.81 27.02 18.56
CA ARG A 548 -6.77 28.49 18.72
C ARG A 548 -5.34 29.02 18.49
N PRO A 549 -5.14 30.16 17.79
CA PRO A 549 -3.85 30.82 17.73
C PRO A 549 -3.42 31.26 19.12
N GLY A 550 -2.24 30.83 19.56
CA GLY A 550 -1.65 31.32 20.80
C GLY A 550 -1.38 32.81 20.69
N ARG A 551 -2.02 33.65 21.51
CA ARG A 551 -1.52 35.02 21.74
C ARG A 551 -0.33 34.89 22.70
N GLY A 552 0.88 34.84 22.14
CA GLY A 552 2.13 34.71 22.88
C GLY A 552 2.29 33.34 23.54
N GLU A 553 3.52 32.98 23.87
CA GLU A 553 3.82 31.91 24.82
C GLU A 553 3.23 32.28 26.18
N LYS A 554 1.95 32.01 26.37
CA LYS A 554 1.37 31.74 27.67
C LYS A 554 0.89 30.31 27.58
N THR A 555 1.61 29.46 28.30
CA THR A 555 1.31 28.04 28.52
C THR A 555 -0.20 27.84 28.74
N ALA A 556 -0.68 26.62 28.50
CA ALA A 556 -2.06 26.14 28.68
C ALA A 556 -2.66 26.30 30.11
N ALA A 557 -2.13 27.24 30.89
CA ALA A 557 -2.26 27.47 32.32
C ALA A 557 -3.44 28.36 32.72
N GLN A 558 -4.07 29.10 31.82
CA GLN A 558 -5.06 30.09 32.26
C GLN A 558 -6.47 29.70 31.78
N LYS A 559 -7.24 29.12 32.71
CA LYS A 559 -8.67 28.71 32.68
C LYS A 559 -9.01 27.22 32.54
N SER A 560 -8.04 26.30 32.39
CA SER A 560 -8.32 24.84 32.30
C SER A 560 -7.37 23.92 33.10
N GLN A 561 -6.51 24.48 33.96
CA GLN A 561 -5.51 23.71 34.72
C GLN A 561 -6.00 22.51 35.54
N PRO A 562 -7.19 22.51 36.19
CA PRO A 562 -7.54 21.37 37.05
C PRO A 562 -7.73 20.07 36.27
N LEU A 563 -8.00 20.13 34.96
CA LEU A 563 -8.32 18.97 34.13
C LEU A 563 -7.14 18.45 33.29
N ILE A 564 -5.97 19.07 33.40
CA ILE A 564 -4.76 18.70 32.65
C ILE A 564 -3.60 18.45 33.62
N LYS A 565 -2.99 17.26 33.54
CA LYS A 565 -1.75 16.92 34.26
C LYS A 565 -0.57 16.97 33.30
N ASN A 566 0.47 17.71 33.65
CA ASN A 566 1.74 17.77 32.89
C ASN A 566 2.92 17.73 33.87
N ASN A 567 3.39 16.53 34.20
CA ASN A 567 4.59 16.31 35.03
C ASN A 567 5.41 15.13 34.50
N ASP A 568 6.66 14.99 34.96
CA ASP A 568 7.57 13.94 34.48
C ASP A 568 7.09 12.54 34.81
N THR A 569 6.41 12.35 35.93
CA THR A 569 5.79 11.06 36.29
C THR A 569 4.71 10.66 35.28
N THR A 570 3.90 11.61 34.78
CA THR A 570 2.92 11.39 33.70
C THR A 570 3.61 11.03 32.38
N LYS A 571 4.76 11.65 32.07
CA LYS A 571 5.56 11.32 30.88
C LYS A 571 6.06 9.87 30.92
N LEU A 572 6.63 9.44 32.05
CA LEU A 572 7.08 8.05 32.27
C LEU A 572 5.92 7.06 32.19
N ARG A 573 4.79 7.33 32.86
CA ARG A 573 3.59 6.47 32.82
C ARG A 573 3.09 6.22 31.40
N LYS A 574 3.09 7.26 30.54
CA LYS A 574 2.73 7.10 29.11
C LYS A 574 3.69 6.20 28.35
N VAL A 575 4.99 6.29 28.60
CA VAL A 575 6.00 5.44 27.96
C VAL A 575 5.80 3.98 28.39
N HIS A 576 5.66 3.73 29.70
CA HIS A 576 5.39 2.39 30.23
C HIS A 576 4.08 1.80 29.68
N TYR A 577 3.01 2.61 29.60
CA TYR A 577 1.76 2.18 29.00
C TYR A 577 1.93 1.72 27.55
N ARG A 578 2.61 2.52 26.72
CA ARG A 578 2.87 2.17 25.31
C ARG A 578 3.72 0.92 25.19
N HIS A 579 4.78 0.79 25.99
CA HIS A 579 5.62 -0.41 26.02
C HIS A 579 4.83 -1.63 26.49
N GLY A 580 3.94 -1.49 27.49
CA GLY A 580 3.08 -2.56 27.96
C GLY A 580 2.17 -3.10 26.85
N ILE A 581 1.47 -2.22 26.13
CA ILE A 581 0.65 -2.60 24.98
C ILE A 581 1.48 -3.30 23.90
N ALA A 582 2.66 -2.78 23.58
CA ALA A 582 3.55 -3.39 22.60
C ALA A 582 4.02 -4.79 23.03
N ARG A 583 4.43 -4.97 24.29
CA ARG A 583 4.84 -6.27 24.83
C ARG A 583 3.70 -7.28 24.82
N SER A 584 2.50 -6.88 25.22
CA SER A 584 1.32 -7.76 25.14
C SER A 584 1.03 -8.18 23.71
N ALA A 585 1.10 -7.24 22.75
CA ALA A 585 0.90 -7.55 21.34
C ALA A 585 1.96 -8.53 20.79
N ILE A 586 3.24 -8.37 21.18
CA ILE A 586 4.33 -9.29 20.81
C ILE A 586 4.06 -10.68 21.40
N LYS A 587 3.74 -10.76 22.69
CA LYS A 587 3.43 -12.04 23.35
C LYS A 587 2.28 -12.78 22.66
N HIS A 588 1.17 -12.10 22.36
CA HIS A 588 0.07 -12.72 21.63
C HIS A 588 0.46 -13.16 20.21
N ALA A 589 1.31 -12.40 19.53
CA ALA A 589 1.81 -12.76 18.21
C ALA A 589 2.75 -13.98 18.26
N GLU A 590 3.63 -14.07 19.25
CA GLU A 590 4.50 -15.24 19.49
C GLU A 590 3.67 -16.47 19.83
N ALA A 591 2.72 -16.37 20.76
CA ALA A 591 1.84 -17.47 21.12
C ALA A 591 1.05 -18.02 19.91
N LYS A 592 0.57 -17.14 19.02
CA LYS A 592 -0.11 -17.56 17.78
C LYS A 592 0.82 -18.34 16.83
N ARG A 593 2.13 -18.11 16.87
CA ARG A 593 3.12 -18.74 15.98
C ARG A 593 3.56 -20.12 16.44
N ILE A 594 3.38 -20.46 17.72
CA ILE A 594 3.88 -21.73 18.28
C ILE A 594 3.33 -22.95 17.53
N PRO A 595 2.00 -23.07 17.29
CA PRO A 595 1.47 -24.21 16.55
C PRO A 595 2.05 -24.32 15.13
N TYR A 596 2.28 -23.17 14.47
CA TYR A 596 2.88 -23.12 13.13
C TYR A 596 4.36 -23.51 13.11
N ALA A 597 5.08 -23.32 14.22
CA ALA A 597 6.47 -23.73 14.35
C ALA A 597 6.60 -25.24 14.59
N GLU A 598 5.59 -25.86 15.21
CA GLU A 598 5.55 -27.30 15.51
C GLU A 598 5.07 -28.10 14.29
N ASN A 599 3.91 -27.74 13.73
CA ASN A 599 3.36 -28.36 12.54
C ASN A 599 2.62 -27.32 11.69
N TRP A 600 3.29 -26.86 10.63
CA TRP A 600 2.78 -25.80 9.76
C TRP A 600 1.43 -26.16 9.10
N TYR A 601 1.30 -27.38 8.56
CA TYR A 601 0.10 -27.80 7.83
C TYR A 601 -1.10 -27.98 8.75
N GLU A 602 -0.90 -28.65 9.89
CA GLU A 602 -1.96 -28.90 10.86
C GLU A 602 -2.46 -27.61 11.53
N ALA A 603 -1.53 -26.71 11.87
CA ALA A 603 -1.87 -25.39 12.41
C ALA A 603 -2.66 -24.54 11.41
N LEU A 604 -2.25 -24.54 10.13
CA LEU A 604 -2.96 -23.82 9.07
C LEU A 604 -4.37 -24.40 8.88
N ASN A 605 -4.50 -25.71 8.75
CA ASN A 605 -5.79 -26.39 8.58
C ASN A 605 -6.75 -26.07 9.75
N SER A 606 -6.24 -26.15 10.98
CA SER A 606 -7.00 -25.80 12.19
C SER A 606 -7.42 -24.33 12.21
N GLU A 607 -6.54 -23.39 11.83
CA GLU A 607 -6.89 -21.97 11.73
C GLU A 607 -7.94 -21.72 10.65
N LEU A 608 -7.83 -22.35 9.47
CA LEU A 608 -8.78 -22.19 8.37
C LEU A 608 -10.17 -22.73 8.74
N LYS A 609 -10.27 -23.90 9.39
CA LYS A 609 -11.53 -24.47 9.91
C LYS A 609 -12.15 -23.58 10.98
N ALA A 610 -11.36 -23.14 11.97
CA ALA A 610 -11.84 -22.26 13.04
C ALA A 610 -12.35 -20.90 12.55
N ARG A 611 -11.96 -20.50 11.34
CA ARG A 611 -12.37 -19.26 10.69
C ARG A 611 -13.48 -19.45 9.64
N GLY A 612 -13.90 -20.69 9.40
CA GLY A 612 -14.91 -21.02 8.39
C GLY A 612 -14.45 -20.76 6.95
N ILE A 613 -13.13 -20.76 6.71
CA ILE A 613 -12.56 -20.56 5.37
C ILE A 613 -12.58 -21.86 4.57
N ILE A 614 -12.53 -23.01 5.23
CA ILE A 614 -12.69 -24.35 4.63
C ILE A 614 -13.75 -25.15 5.40
N SER A 615 -14.35 -26.14 4.74
CA SER A 615 -15.37 -27.03 5.32
C SER A 615 -14.79 -27.85 6.48
N THR A 616 -15.62 -28.17 7.47
CA THR A 616 -15.26 -29.11 8.54
C THR A 616 -15.26 -30.57 8.08
N GLU A 617 -15.88 -30.86 6.92
CA GLU A 617 -16.09 -32.22 6.39
C GLU A 617 -14.96 -32.71 5.46
N ASP A 618 -14.07 -31.83 5.00
CA ASP A 618 -12.96 -32.20 4.11
C ASP A 618 -11.72 -32.60 4.92
N THR A 619 -11.73 -33.81 5.47
CA THR A 619 -10.49 -34.56 5.71
C THR A 619 -10.46 -35.71 4.71
N PRO A 620 -9.48 -35.79 3.80
CA PRO A 620 -9.19 -37.08 3.19
C PRO A 620 -8.77 -38.01 4.32
N HIS A 621 -9.43 -39.16 4.42
CA HIS A 621 -8.91 -40.28 5.18
C HIS A 621 -7.50 -40.58 4.67
N VAL A 622 -6.49 -40.21 5.44
CA VAL A 622 -5.17 -40.81 5.34
C VAL A 622 -5.37 -42.23 5.85
N ASN A 623 -5.64 -43.16 4.92
CA ASN A 623 -5.46 -44.57 5.20
C ASN A 623 -3.98 -44.78 5.48
N ASN A 624 -3.65 -45.03 6.74
CA ASN A 624 -2.44 -45.76 7.08
C ASN A 624 -2.61 -47.18 6.55
N ASN A 625 -1.99 -47.46 5.41
CA ASN A 625 -1.27 -48.70 5.08
C ASN A 625 -0.53 -48.53 3.76
#